data_AF-A0AAD6G3N7-F1
#
_entry.id   AF-A0AAD6G3N7-F1
#
_cell.length_a   1.000
_cell.length_b   1.000
_cell.length_c   1.000
_cell.angle_alpha   90.00
_cell.angle_beta   90.00
_cell.angle_gamma   90.00
#
_symmetry.space_group_name_H-M   'P 1'
#
loop_
_entity.id
_entity.type
_entity.pdbx_description
1 polymer ?
#
loop_
_entity_poly.entity_id
_entity_poly.type
_entity_poly.pdbx_seq_one_letter_code
_entity_poly.pdbx_strand_id
1 'polypeptide(L)'
;MTNLLEEGHELYALDWLGQGRSDKPTNCESITFELHMRTLSAFVNHVQLRDAVLVAHSWGGVLDGYVSESTITRFISPEILEGDVEGYGAPYRHLPANARPSVEHFAHVGTGIPHFVLRDLRETPLWKIFEAICGPRNFSDLNALALLSERDDNARRYWQKNRRDDLNEATESRLKSVVVFGERDPLSKNYKETLVHVIGTNNMAEWAPNGIWLQNAGHYPMQDKPEDVAQLIARFA
;
A
#
# COMPACT_ATOMS: atom_id res chain seq x y z
N MET A 1 21.94 -17.16 12.85
CA MET A 1 21.09 -15.96 12.67
C MET A 1 21.25 -15.56 11.22
N THR A 2 20.15 -15.45 10.47
CA THR A 2 20.20 -14.97 9.08
C THR A 2 20.60 -13.50 9.09
N ASN A 3 21.72 -13.20 8.46
CA ASN A 3 22.20 -11.84 8.30
C ASN A 3 22.41 -11.61 6.81
N LEU A 4 21.47 -10.89 6.19
CA LEU A 4 21.44 -10.66 4.74
C LEU A 4 22.76 -10.02 4.24
N LEU A 5 23.41 -9.18 5.07
CA LEU A 5 24.70 -8.58 4.72
C LEU A 5 25.83 -9.61 4.74
N GLU A 6 25.85 -10.53 5.71
CA GLU A 6 26.84 -11.62 5.78
C GLU A 6 26.64 -12.64 4.66
N GLU A 7 25.41 -12.80 4.20
CA GLU A 7 25.04 -13.63 3.04
C GLU A 7 25.39 -12.97 1.69
N GLY A 8 25.89 -11.72 1.72
CA GLY A 8 26.39 -11.01 0.54
C GLY A 8 25.35 -10.17 -0.20
N HIS A 9 24.17 -9.95 0.39
CA HIS A 9 23.15 -9.09 -0.21
C HIS A 9 23.44 -7.60 0.03
N GLU A 10 23.21 -6.80 -1.00
CA GLU A 10 23.15 -5.34 -0.86
C GLU A 10 21.78 -4.93 -0.34
N LEU A 11 21.76 -4.15 0.74
CA LEU A 11 20.53 -3.68 1.38
C LEU A 11 20.35 -2.19 1.13
N TYR A 12 19.19 -1.86 0.56
CA TYR A 12 18.79 -0.48 0.28
C TYR A 12 17.51 -0.16 1.05
N ALA A 13 17.57 0.88 1.90
CA ALA A 13 16.41 1.40 2.61
C ALA A 13 16.10 2.82 2.10
N LEU A 14 14.94 2.99 1.48
CA LEU A 14 14.49 4.27 0.93
C LEU A 14 13.58 4.99 1.93
N ASP A 15 14.02 6.15 2.41
CA ASP A 15 13.15 7.11 3.08
C ASP A 15 12.36 7.90 2.02
N TRP A 16 11.03 7.84 2.07
CA TRP A 16 10.19 8.62 1.14
C TRP A 16 10.35 10.12 1.35
N LEU A 17 10.14 10.91 0.29
CA LEU A 17 10.07 12.37 0.43
C LEU A 17 8.97 12.73 1.43
N GLY A 18 9.29 13.59 2.40
CA GLY A 18 8.43 13.89 3.54
C GLY A 18 8.59 12.97 4.75
N GLN A 19 9.36 11.90 4.66
CA GLN A 19 9.57 10.91 5.72
C GLN A 19 11.05 10.77 6.11
N GLY A 20 11.29 10.20 7.30
CA GLY A 20 12.63 9.85 7.78
C GLY A 20 13.65 10.98 7.68
N ARG A 21 14.79 10.70 7.08
CA ARG A 21 15.89 11.64 6.81
C ARG A 21 15.80 12.32 5.44
N SER A 22 14.87 11.91 4.59
CA SER A 22 14.62 12.57 3.31
C SER A 22 14.08 13.99 3.50
N ASP A 23 14.24 14.79 2.44
CA ASP A 23 13.77 16.17 2.38
C ASP A 23 12.27 16.24 2.67
N LYS A 24 11.87 17.30 3.38
CA LYS A 24 10.49 17.55 3.81
C LYS A 24 9.97 18.75 3.03
N PRO A 25 9.14 18.52 1.98
CA PRO A 25 8.57 19.62 1.23
C PRO A 25 7.81 20.58 2.15
N THR A 26 8.00 21.88 1.95
CA THR A 26 7.32 22.92 2.73
C THR A 26 5.83 23.01 2.39
N ASN A 27 5.44 22.58 1.18
CA ASN A 27 4.05 22.43 0.78
C ASN A 27 3.65 20.95 0.82
N CYS A 28 2.76 20.59 1.75
CA CYS A 28 2.26 19.24 1.91
C CYS A 28 1.51 18.72 0.66
N GLU A 29 0.87 19.60 -0.12
CA GLU A 29 0.18 19.21 -1.38
C GLU A 29 1.14 18.71 -2.46
N SER A 30 2.45 18.94 -2.32
CA SER A 30 3.45 18.43 -3.26
C SER A 30 3.72 16.93 -3.10
N ILE A 31 3.45 16.37 -1.93
CA ILE A 31 3.53 14.93 -1.68
C ILE A 31 2.33 14.31 -2.40
N THR A 32 2.59 13.71 -3.58
CA THR A 32 1.63 13.06 -4.51
C THR A 32 2.06 11.62 -4.85
N PHE A 33 1.14 10.67 -5.04
CA PHE A 33 1.50 9.25 -5.23
C PHE A 33 2.46 9.11 -6.41
N GLU A 34 2.23 9.93 -7.44
CA GLU A 34 3.08 10.16 -8.59
C GLU A 34 4.49 10.60 -8.22
N LEU A 35 4.65 11.52 -7.24
CA LEU A 35 5.95 11.88 -6.69
C LEU A 35 6.65 10.65 -6.10
N HIS A 36 5.99 9.87 -5.23
CA HIS A 36 6.62 8.67 -4.65
C HIS A 36 6.99 7.65 -5.72
N MET A 37 6.12 7.43 -6.72
CA MET A 37 6.45 6.51 -7.82
C MET A 37 7.60 6.99 -8.70
N ARG A 38 7.69 8.29 -8.96
CA ARG A 38 8.84 8.90 -9.65
C ARG A 38 10.11 8.77 -8.82
N THR A 39 10.04 8.99 -7.51
CA THR A 39 11.16 8.82 -6.59
C THR A 39 11.66 7.38 -6.57
N LEU A 40 10.76 6.39 -6.49
CA LEU A 40 11.13 4.98 -6.54
C LEU A 40 11.80 4.62 -7.88
N SER A 41 11.21 5.07 -9.00
CA SER A 41 11.79 4.84 -10.33
C SER A 41 13.16 5.50 -10.48
N ALA A 42 13.32 6.74 -10.02
CA ALA A 42 14.58 7.45 -10.03
C ALA A 42 15.62 6.74 -9.15
N PHE A 43 15.22 6.27 -7.97
CA PHE A 43 16.07 5.50 -7.06
C PHE A 43 16.56 4.22 -7.73
N VAL A 44 15.66 3.37 -8.22
CA VAL A 44 15.97 2.12 -8.93
C VAL A 44 16.95 2.34 -10.09
N ASN A 45 16.72 3.39 -10.88
CA ASN A 45 17.60 3.74 -12.00
C ASN A 45 18.97 4.27 -11.55
N HIS A 46 19.01 5.04 -10.46
CA HIS A 46 20.25 5.62 -9.93
C HIS A 46 21.18 4.56 -9.34
N VAL A 47 20.62 3.64 -8.55
CA VAL A 47 21.38 2.50 -7.98
C VAL A 47 21.52 1.32 -8.94
N GLN A 48 20.91 1.40 -10.13
CA GLN A 48 20.99 0.40 -11.20
C GLN A 48 20.54 -1.02 -10.77
N LEU A 49 19.43 -1.11 -10.02
CA LEU A 49 18.88 -2.41 -9.62
C LEU A 49 18.36 -3.18 -10.83
N ARG A 50 18.82 -4.42 -11.01
CA ARG A 50 18.42 -5.32 -12.11
C ARG A 50 17.72 -6.58 -11.63
N ASP A 51 18.20 -7.16 -10.53
CA ASP A 51 17.64 -8.36 -9.90
C ASP A 51 17.51 -8.11 -8.40
N ALA A 52 16.43 -7.45 -8.00
CA ALA A 52 16.24 -7.00 -6.62
C ALA A 52 14.93 -7.52 -6.03
N VAL A 53 14.98 -7.87 -4.75
CA VAL A 53 13.79 -8.14 -3.94
C VAL A 53 13.25 -6.82 -3.42
N LEU A 54 12.05 -6.45 -3.85
CA LEU A 54 11.34 -5.32 -3.27
C LEU A 54 10.58 -5.77 -2.03
N VAL A 55 11.01 -5.29 -0.87
CA VAL A 55 10.31 -5.50 0.39
C VAL A 55 9.45 -4.27 0.69
N ALA A 56 8.14 -4.45 0.77
CA ALA A 56 7.19 -3.40 1.16
C ALA A 56 6.55 -3.76 2.51
N HIS A 57 6.36 -2.76 3.37
CA HIS A 57 5.87 -2.94 4.74
C HIS A 57 4.69 -2.00 5.01
N SER A 58 3.56 -2.54 5.49
CA SER A 58 2.31 -1.77 5.60
C SER A 58 1.93 -1.16 4.23
N TRP A 59 1.10 -0.13 4.26
CA TRP A 59 0.83 0.78 3.15
C TRP A 59 2.01 1.73 2.85
N GLY A 60 3.08 1.62 3.66
CA GLY A 60 4.39 2.23 3.49
C GLY A 60 5.22 1.50 2.42
N GLY A 61 5.25 2.00 1.20
CA GLY A 61 5.97 3.25 1.03
C GLY A 61 5.29 4.29 0.13
N VAL A 62 4.20 3.91 -0.49
CA VAL A 62 3.61 4.75 -1.54
C VAL A 62 2.29 5.34 -1.09
N LEU A 63 1.58 4.74 -0.13
CA LEU A 63 0.25 5.19 0.28
C LEU A 63 0.22 5.87 1.65
N ASP A 64 1.19 5.58 2.50
CA ASP A 64 1.31 6.17 3.85
C ASP A 64 1.48 7.70 3.84
N GLY A 65 2.04 8.24 2.75
CA GLY A 65 2.13 9.68 2.52
C GLY A 65 0.84 10.34 2.01
N TYR A 66 -0.21 9.56 1.68
CA TYR A 66 -1.48 10.03 1.08
C TYR A 66 -2.68 9.92 1.99
N VAL A 67 -2.61 9.03 2.98
CA VAL A 67 -3.74 8.66 3.82
C VAL A 67 -3.16 8.28 5.18
N SER A 68 -3.69 8.85 6.27
CA SER A 68 -3.20 8.47 7.61
C SER A 68 -3.44 6.98 7.87
N GLU A 69 -2.54 6.29 8.58
CA GLU A 69 -2.75 4.87 8.94
C GLU A 69 -4.09 4.66 9.66
N SER A 70 -4.54 5.61 10.49
CA SER A 70 -5.88 5.56 11.09
C SER A 70 -7.01 5.60 10.08
N THR A 71 -6.87 6.39 9.01
CA THR A 71 -7.85 6.46 7.90
C THR A 71 -7.84 5.19 7.07
N ILE A 72 -6.64 4.67 6.77
CA ILE A 72 -6.45 3.41 6.04
C ILE A 72 -7.08 2.25 6.83
N THR A 73 -6.78 2.16 8.12
CA THR A 73 -7.32 1.16 9.03
C THR A 73 -8.84 1.21 9.10
N ARG A 74 -9.42 2.41 9.25
CA ARG A 74 -10.90 2.61 9.23
C ARG A 74 -11.51 2.23 7.88
N PHE A 75 -10.82 2.48 6.78
CA PHE A 75 -11.28 2.14 5.45
C PHE A 75 -11.31 0.62 5.23
N ILE A 76 -10.27 -0.10 5.64
CA ILE A 76 -10.13 -1.55 5.39
C ILE A 76 -10.95 -2.37 6.38
N SER A 77 -11.08 -1.89 7.61
CA SER A 77 -11.79 -2.56 8.68
C SER A 77 -12.76 -1.58 9.32
N PRO A 78 -13.92 -1.32 8.70
CA PRO A 78 -14.92 -0.40 9.25
C PRO A 78 -15.48 -0.87 10.60
N GLU A 79 -15.31 -2.16 10.92
CA GLU A 79 -15.72 -2.79 12.18
C GLU A 79 -14.66 -2.69 13.30
N ILE A 80 -13.48 -2.12 13.01
CA ILE A 80 -12.40 -2.03 13.99
C ILE A 80 -12.77 -1.12 15.17
N LEU A 81 -12.34 -1.50 16.38
CA LEU A 81 -12.59 -0.74 17.59
C LEU A 81 -11.82 0.58 17.57
N GLU A 82 -12.44 1.65 18.09
CA GLU A 82 -11.85 2.99 18.11
C GLU A 82 -10.51 3.03 18.88
N GLY A 83 -10.39 2.25 19.95
CA GLY A 83 -9.15 2.10 20.71
C GLY A 83 -7.99 1.50 19.90
N ASP A 84 -8.30 0.58 18.97
CA ASP A 84 -7.28 -0.02 18.10
C ASP A 84 -6.86 0.99 17.02
N VAL A 85 -7.80 1.77 16.47
CA VAL A 85 -7.48 2.88 15.54
C VAL A 85 -6.61 3.94 16.19
N GLU A 86 -6.90 4.30 17.43
CA GLU A 86 -6.05 5.22 18.20
C GLU A 86 -4.65 4.65 18.42
N GLY A 87 -4.54 3.34 18.64
CA GLY A 87 -3.26 2.62 18.69
C GLY A 87 -2.45 2.80 17.40
N TYR A 88 -3.08 2.62 16.24
CA TYR A 88 -2.46 2.85 14.94
C TYR A 88 -2.05 4.31 14.70
N GLY A 89 -2.87 5.26 15.16
CA GLY A 89 -2.57 6.69 15.03
C GLY A 89 -1.55 7.22 16.07
N ALA A 90 -1.20 6.43 17.08
CA ALA A 90 -0.41 6.87 18.23
C ALA A 90 1.02 7.36 17.87
N PRO A 91 1.78 6.68 16.98
CA PRO A 91 3.12 7.15 16.57
C PRO A 91 3.08 8.53 15.89
N TYR A 92 1.95 8.88 15.28
CA TYR A 92 1.76 10.12 14.52
C TYR A 92 1.02 11.21 15.31
N ARG A 93 0.66 10.97 16.59
CA ARG A 93 -0.20 11.85 17.41
C ARG A 93 0.39 13.24 17.65
N HIS A 94 1.72 13.37 17.54
CA HIS A 94 2.45 14.61 17.77
C HIS A 94 2.75 15.40 16.49
N LEU A 95 2.40 14.85 15.31
CA LEU A 95 2.56 15.58 14.05
C LEU A 95 1.43 16.61 13.90
N PRO A 96 1.74 17.82 13.39
CA PRO A 96 0.72 18.85 13.20
C PRO A 96 -0.33 18.38 12.18
N ALA A 97 -1.58 18.82 12.32
CA ALA A 97 -2.70 18.31 11.52
C ALA A 97 -2.52 18.49 10.00
N ASN A 98 -1.72 19.47 9.57
CA ASN A 98 -1.33 19.70 8.18
C ASN A 98 -0.25 18.75 7.65
N ALA A 99 0.45 18.02 8.53
CA ALA A 99 1.37 16.95 8.15
C ALA A 99 0.63 15.65 7.79
N ARG A 100 -0.70 15.61 7.95
CA ARG A 100 -1.56 14.49 7.57
C ARG A 100 -2.34 14.87 6.30
N PRO A 101 -2.29 14.03 5.25
CA PRO A 101 -3.15 14.22 4.10
C PRO A 101 -4.64 14.16 4.51
N SER A 102 -5.44 15.09 3.99
CA SER A 102 -6.86 15.21 4.27
C SER A 102 -7.67 14.15 3.53
N VAL A 103 -7.80 12.96 4.11
CA VAL A 103 -8.78 11.95 3.64
C VAL A 103 -9.76 11.60 4.78
N GLU A 104 -9.78 12.39 5.84
CA GLU A 104 -10.53 12.11 7.06
C GLU A 104 -12.05 12.23 6.88
N HIS A 105 -12.56 13.11 6.01
CA HIS A 105 -14.00 13.37 5.91
C HIS A 105 -14.78 12.18 5.33
N PHE A 106 -14.19 11.43 4.40
CA PHE A 106 -14.84 10.29 3.75
C PHE A 106 -14.20 8.93 4.09
N ALA A 107 -13.16 8.92 4.93
CA ALA A 107 -12.53 7.73 5.51
C ALA A 107 -13.56 6.69 5.99
N HIS A 108 -14.60 7.17 6.67
CA HIS A 108 -15.63 6.38 7.34
C HIS A 108 -16.65 5.75 6.38
N VAL A 109 -16.68 6.18 5.11
CA VAL A 109 -17.71 5.78 4.13
C VAL A 109 -17.08 5.14 2.90
N GLY A 110 -15.75 5.12 2.78
CA GLY A 110 -15.06 4.79 1.54
C GLY A 110 -15.37 3.41 0.94
N THR A 111 -15.75 2.42 1.75
CA THR A 111 -16.20 1.08 1.29
C THR A 111 -17.70 1.01 0.98
N GLY A 112 -18.48 1.98 1.45
CA GLY A 112 -19.94 2.07 1.23
C GLY A 112 -20.35 2.96 0.06
N ILE A 113 -19.44 3.74 -0.52
CA ILE A 113 -19.73 4.56 -1.70
C ILE A 113 -19.83 3.63 -2.93
N PRO A 114 -20.99 3.55 -3.60
CA PRO A 114 -21.12 2.72 -4.80
C PRO A 114 -20.13 3.13 -5.89
N HIS A 115 -19.59 2.16 -6.62
CA HIS A 115 -18.66 2.41 -7.74
C HIS A 115 -19.20 3.44 -8.75
N PHE A 116 -20.51 3.43 -9.04
CA PHE A 116 -21.14 4.39 -9.95
C PHE A 116 -20.96 5.84 -9.45
N VAL A 117 -20.94 6.07 -8.13
CA VAL A 117 -20.72 7.41 -7.56
C VAL A 117 -19.28 7.83 -7.75
N LEU A 118 -18.32 6.93 -7.50
CA LEU A 118 -16.89 7.22 -7.65
C LEU A 118 -16.50 7.43 -9.13
N ARG A 119 -17.19 6.76 -10.06
CA ARG A 119 -16.87 6.70 -11.49
C ARG A 119 -17.81 7.52 -12.36
N ASP A 120 -19.03 7.04 -12.51
CA ASP A 120 -19.93 7.46 -13.58
C ASP A 120 -20.58 8.80 -13.27
N LEU A 121 -21.06 8.98 -12.03
CA LEU A 121 -21.73 10.19 -11.59
C LEU A 121 -20.78 11.40 -11.63
N ARG A 122 -19.54 11.21 -11.18
CA ARG A 122 -18.51 12.25 -11.12
C ARG A 122 -18.07 12.77 -12.48
N GLU A 123 -18.10 11.92 -13.50
CA GLU A 123 -17.72 12.34 -14.85
C GLU A 123 -18.82 13.13 -15.57
N THR A 124 -20.04 13.16 -15.02
CA THR A 124 -21.15 13.90 -15.63
C THR A 124 -20.91 15.43 -15.60
N PRO A 125 -21.35 16.16 -16.64
CA PRO A 125 -21.28 17.62 -16.66
C PRO A 125 -22.02 18.27 -15.48
N LEU A 126 -23.14 17.66 -15.05
CA LEU A 126 -23.93 18.14 -13.92
C LEU A 126 -23.14 18.08 -12.61
N TRP A 127 -22.42 16.98 -12.37
CA TRP A 127 -21.55 16.85 -11.22
C TRP A 127 -20.42 17.88 -11.24
N LYS A 128 -19.77 18.07 -12.39
CA LYS A 128 -18.68 19.06 -12.54
C LYS A 128 -19.16 20.49 -12.26
N ILE A 129 -20.39 20.83 -12.68
CA ILE A 129 -21.03 22.12 -12.34
C ILE A 129 -21.29 22.20 -10.83
N PHE A 130 -21.81 21.13 -10.22
CA PHE A 130 -22.07 21.08 -8.78
C PHE A 130 -20.78 21.23 -7.96
N GLU A 131 -19.73 20.51 -8.31
CA GLU A 131 -18.40 20.60 -7.69
C GLU A 131 -17.81 22.02 -7.84
N ALA A 132 -17.98 22.64 -9.01
CA ALA A 132 -17.54 24.02 -9.24
C ALA A 132 -18.29 25.03 -8.36
N ILE A 133 -19.60 24.87 -8.17
CA ILE A 133 -20.44 25.75 -7.33
C ILE A 133 -20.13 25.54 -5.84
N CYS A 134 -20.00 24.29 -5.42
CA CYS A 134 -19.77 23.93 -4.01
C CYS A 134 -18.31 24.05 -3.57
N GLY A 135 -17.40 24.35 -4.50
CA GLY A 135 -15.97 24.48 -4.25
C GLY A 135 -15.24 23.13 -4.41
N PRO A 136 -14.30 23.00 -5.37
CA PRO A 136 -13.61 21.73 -5.64
C PRO A 136 -12.84 21.16 -4.44
N ARG A 137 -12.37 22.03 -3.53
CA ARG A 137 -11.69 21.63 -2.30
C ARG A 137 -12.57 20.83 -1.34
N ASN A 138 -13.89 20.94 -1.42
CA ASN A 138 -14.81 20.18 -0.57
C ASN A 138 -15.01 18.74 -1.06
N PHE A 139 -14.51 18.41 -2.26
CA PHE A 139 -14.59 17.08 -2.88
C PHE A 139 -13.22 16.42 -3.02
N SER A 140 -12.15 17.01 -2.46
CA SER A 140 -10.78 16.47 -2.52
C SER A 140 -10.70 15.01 -2.13
N ASP A 141 -11.38 14.66 -1.03
CA ASP A 141 -11.36 13.32 -0.44
C ASP A 141 -12.11 12.32 -1.33
N LEU A 142 -13.26 12.72 -1.89
CA LEU A 142 -14.02 11.89 -2.82
C LEU A 142 -13.24 11.69 -4.13
N ASN A 143 -12.55 12.72 -4.60
CA ASN A 143 -11.69 12.68 -5.77
C ASN A 143 -10.50 11.74 -5.53
N ALA A 144 -9.90 11.78 -4.33
CA ALA A 144 -8.85 10.85 -3.93
C ALA A 144 -9.34 9.39 -3.85
N LEU A 145 -10.53 9.16 -3.27
CA LEU A 145 -11.16 7.83 -3.23
C LEU A 145 -11.45 7.28 -4.63
N ALA A 146 -11.96 8.11 -5.53
CA ALA A 146 -12.17 7.72 -6.91
C ALA A 146 -10.85 7.39 -7.62
N LEU A 147 -9.79 8.17 -7.40
CA LEU A 147 -8.47 7.86 -7.97
C LEU A 147 -7.91 6.54 -7.41
N LEU A 148 -8.04 6.30 -6.11
CA LEU A 148 -7.62 5.05 -5.46
C LEU A 148 -8.36 3.83 -6.01
N SER A 149 -9.69 3.93 -6.18
CA SER A 149 -10.49 2.88 -6.81
C SER A 149 -9.98 2.55 -8.23
N GLU A 150 -9.38 3.51 -8.94
CA GLU A 150 -8.99 3.32 -10.35
C GLU A 150 -7.70 2.54 -10.41
N ARG A 151 -6.81 2.89 -9.47
CA ARG A 151 -5.56 2.21 -9.23
C ARG A 151 -5.81 0.77 -8.77
N ASP A 152 -6.82 0.53 -7.93
CA ASP A 152 -7.23 -0.85 -7.58
C ASP A 152 -7.65 -1.64 -8.82
N ASP A 153 -8.51 -1.08 -9.67
CA ASP A 153 -8.95 -1.73 -10.91
C ASP A 153 -7.78 -1.98 -11.88
N ASN A 154 -6.83 -1.04 -11.99
CA ASN A 154 -5.62 -1.19 -12.79
C ASN A 154 -4.72 -2.32 -12.24
N ALA A 155 -4.49 -2.36 -10.92
CA ALA A 155 -3.70 -3.39 -10.27
C ALA A 155 -4.35 -4.78 -10.44
N ARG A 156 -5.67 -4.87 -10.25
CA ARG A 156 -6.44 -6.10 -10.44
C ARG A 156 -6.35 -6.59 -11.87
N ARG A 157 -6.49 -5.71 -12.86
CA ARG A 157 -6.32 -6.05 -14.29
C ARG A 157 -4.91 -6.54 -14.61
N TYR A 158 -3.89 -5.90 -14.07
CA TYR A 158 -2.49 -6.34 -14.23
C TYR A 158 -2.30 -7.79 -13.74
N TRP A 159 -2.72 -8.09 -12.51
CA TRP A 159 -2.59 -9.43 -11.95
C TRP A 159 -3.47 -10.47 -12.65
N GLN A 160 -4.67 -10.10 -13.09
CA GLN A 160 -5.55 -10.98 -13.85
C GLN A 160 -5.03 -11.31 -15.26
N LYS A 161 -4.45 -10.34 -15.97
CA LYS A 161 -3.81 -10.58 -17.27
C LYS A 161 -2.65 -11.57 -17.10
N ASN A 162 -1.81 -11.33 -16.09
CA ASN A 162 -0.71 -12.22 -15.74
C ASN A 162 -1.16 -13.60 -15.22
N ARG A 163 -2.46 -13.84 -14.99
CA ARG A 163 -3.00 -15.19 -14.73
C ARG A 163 -3.40 -15.95 -15.98
N ARG A 164 -3.85 -15.29 -17.05
CA ARG A 164 -4.61 -15.91 -18.14
C ARG A 164 -3.84 -16.21 -19.43
N ASP A 165 -2.68 -15.60 -19.68
CA ASP A 165 -2.03 -15.73 -20.99
C ASP A 165 -1.41 -17.14 -21.21
N ASP A 166 -1.81 -17.72 -22.35
CA ASP A 166 -1.43 -19.03 -22.89
C ASP A 166 0.09 -19.15 -23.14
N LEU A 167 0.65 -20.29 -22.70
CA LEU A 167 1.76 -21.13 -23.20
C LEU A 167 2.84 -20.64 -24.21
N ASN A 168 2.94 -19.37 -24.59
CA ASN A 168 3.90 -18.93 -25.60
C ASN A 168 5.08 -18.19 -24.97
N GLU A 169 6.24 -18.78 -25.22
CA GLU A 169 7.59 -18.40 -24.84
C GLU A 169 7.91 -16.92 -25.13
N ALA A 170 7.86 -16.11 -24.09
CA ALA A 170 8.73 -14.95 -23.89
C ALA A 170 8.68 -14.65 -22.39
N THR A 171 9.50 -15.37 -21.63
CA THR A 171 9.67 -15.22 -20.17
C THR A 171 10.30 -13.86 -19.85
N GLU A 172 9.58 -12.76 -20.06
CA GLU A 172 9.80 -11.56 -19.26
C GLU A 172 9.34 -11.91 -17.84
N SER A 173 10.27 -11.84 -16.90
CA SER A 173 10.21 -12.36 -15.54
C SER A 173 8.86 -12.12 -14.86
N ARG A 174 8.04 -13.17 -14.75
CA ARG A 174 6.84 -13.14 -13.93
C ARG A 174 7.23 -12.76 -12.51
N LEU A 175 6.74 -11.61 -12.02
CA LEU A 175 7.00 -11.17 -10.65
C LEU A 175 6.49 -12.25 -9.69
N LYS A 176 7.42 -12.84 -8.94
CA LYS A 176 7.08 -13.71 -7.82
C LYS A 176 6.80 -12.83 -6.61
N SER A 177 5.90 -13.29 -5.75
CA SER A 177 5.49 -12.55 -4.56
C SER A 177 5.33 -13.47 -3.37
N VAL A 178 5.58 -12.93 -2.18
CA VAL A 178 5.27 -13.55 -0.91
C VAL A 178 4.48 -12.54 -0.10
N VAL A 179 3.33 -12.95 0.39
CA VAL A 179 2.47 -12.13 1.25
C VAL A 179 2.59 -12.67 2.67
N VAL A 180 2.98 -11.81 3.61
CA VAL A 180 3.21 -12.17 5.00
C VAL A 180 2.40 -11.25 5.90
N PHE A 181 1.59 -11.82 6.78
CA PHE A 181 0.79 -11.10 7.77
C PHE A 181 1.01 -11.68 9.16
N GLY A 182 0.88 -10.87 10.21
CA GLY A 182 0.88 -11.35 11.58
C GLY A 182 -0.46 -11.99 11.95
N GLU A 183 -0.41 -13.15 12.62
CA GLU A 183 -1.62 -13.88 13.04
C GLU A 183 -2.52 -13.08 13.99
N ARG A 184 -1.93 -12.16 14.77
CA ARG A 184 -2.62 -11.31 15.75
C ARG A 184 -2.90 -9.91 15.22
N ASP A 185 -2.78 -9.69 13.90
CA ASP A 185 -3.16 -8.42 13.29
C ASP A 185 -4.66 -8.15 13.56
N PRO A 186 -5.01 -7.03 14.22
CA PRO A 186 -6.40 -6.71 14.49
C PRO A 186 -7.16 -6.21 13.24
N LEU A 187 -6.46 -5.92 12.14
CA LEU A 187 -7.11 -5.71 10.85
C LEU A 187 -7.79 -7.00 10.36
N SER A 188 -8.82 -6.84 9.51
CA SER A 188 -9.67 -7.93 9.00
C SER A 188 -8.89 -9.20 8.64
N LYS A 189 -9.27 -10.33 9.25
CA LYS A 189 -8.63 -11.64 9.08
C LYS A 189 -8.57 -12.14 7.64
N ASN A 190 -9.38 -11.60 6.74
CA ASN A 190 -9.47 -12.02 5.34
C ASN A 190 -8.55 -11.22 4.40
N TYR A 191 -7.76 -10.29 4.94
CA TYR A 191 -7.00 -9.36 4.10
C TYR A 191 -5.87 -10.06 3.35
N LYS A 192 -5.14 -10.95 4.02
CA LYS A 192 -4.10 -11.78 3.39
C LYS A 192 -4.71 -12.63 2.27
N GLU A 193 -5.84 -13.29 2.51
CA GLU A 193 -6.54 -14.12 1.53
C GLU A 193 -7.02 -13.28 0.34
N THR A 194 -7.52 -12.08 0.59
CA THR A 194 -7.93 -11.14 -0.47
C THR A 194 -6.74 -10.73 -1.33
N LEU A 195 -5.61 -10.37 -0.72
CA LEU A 195 -4.42 -9.96 -1.44
C LEU A 195 -3.82 -11.12 -2.25
N VAL A 196 -3.74 -12.32 -1.66
CA VAL A 196 -3.34 -13.54 -2.36
C VAL A 196 -4.31 -13.86 -3.51
N HIS A 197 -5.61 -13.64 -3.31
CA HIS A 197 -6.60 -13.81 -4.36
C HIS A 197 -6.53 -12.73 -5.45
N VAL A 198 -6.01 -11.54 -5.19
CA VAL A 198 -5.78 -10.53 -6.24
C VAL A 198 -4.53 -10.90 -7.04
N ILE A 199 -3.40 -11.15 -6.35
CA ILE A 199 -2.10 -11.50 -6.96
C ILE A 199 -2.21 -12.82 -7.73
N GLY A 200 -2.78 -13.84 -7.10
CA GLY A 200 -2.93 -15.20 -7.62
C GLY A 200 -1.80 -16.14 -7.27
N THR A 201 -2.21 -17.35 -6.94
CA THR A 201 -1.35 -18.47 -6.50
C THR A 201 -0.21 -18.75 -7.46
N ASN A 202 -0.41 -18.60 -8.77
CA ASN A 202 0.65 -18.80 -9.79
C ASN A 202 1.76 -17.74 -9.74
N ASN A 203 1.45 -16.54 -9.21
CA ASN A 203 2.41 -15.46 -8.96
C ASN A 203 3.05 -15.55 -7.56
N MET A 204 2.59 -16.46 -6.71
CA MET A 204 3.19 -16.65 -5.38
C MET A 204 4.45 -17.51 -5.49
N ALA A 205 5.32 -17.39 -4.49
CA ALA A 205 6.42 -18.33 -4.30
C ALA A 205 5.87 -19.73 -4.03
N GLU A 206 6.53 -20.77 -4.58
CA GLU A 206 6.07 -22.17 -4.49
C GLU A 206 5.95 -22.66 -3.05
N TRP A 207 6.80 -22.13 -2.17
CA TRP A 207 6.81 -22.46 -0.74
C TRP A 207 5.82 -21.63 0.09
N ALA A 208 5.14 -20.65 -0.52
CA ALA A 208 4.16 -19.78 0.14
C ALA A 208 2.93 -19.50 -0.77
N PRO A 209 2.26 -20.52 -1.34
CA PRO A 209 1.23 -20.33 -2.35
C PRO A 209 -0.01 -19.58 -1.84
N ASN A 210 -0.26 -19.64 -0.52
CA ASN A 210 -1.40 -19.01 0.15
C ASN A 210 -0.98 -17.83 1.07
N GLY A 211 0.24 -17.32 0.89
CA GLY A 211 0.86 -16.41 1.84
C GLY A 211 1.14 -17.08 3.20
N ILE A 212 1.66 -16.29 4.14
CA ILE A 212 2.16 -16.77 5.42
C ILE A 212 1.53 -15.97 6.55
N TRP A 213 1.05 -16.69 7.56
CA TRP A 213 0.68 -16.12 8.86
C TRP A 213 1.85 -16.30 9.82
N LEU A 214 2.48 -15.21 10.23
CA LEU A 214 3.54 -15.22 11.24
C LEU A 214 2.91 -15.36 12.63
N GLN A 215 3.24 -16.46 13.29
CA GLN A 215 2.73 -16.83 14.60
C GLN A 215 3.18 -15.82 15.65
N ASN A 216 2.24 -15.37 16.48
CA ASN A 216 2.48 -14.39 17.54
C ASN A 216 3.01 -13.02 17.06
N ALA A 217 2.87 -12.67 15.77
CA ALA A 217 3.10 -11.32 15.26
C ALA A 217 1.77 -10.57 15.13
N GLY A 218 1.79 -9.26 15.39
CA GLY A 218 0.69 -8.33 15.16
C GLY A 218 0.79 -7.65 13.79
N HIS A 219 0.34 -6.40 13.72
CA HIS A 219 0.25 -5.66 12.44
C HIS A 219 1.60 -5.31 11.81
N TYR A 220 2.67 -5.21 12.59
CA TYR A 220 4.02 -4.92 12.10
C TYR A 220 4.96 -6.11 12.31
N PRO A 221 4.87 -7.18 11.50
CA PRO A 221 5.68 -8.38 11.69
C PRO A 221 7.19 -8.14 11.63
N MET A 222 7.63 -7.11 10.91
CA MET A 222 9.05 -6.73 10.88
C MET A 222 9.58 -6.24 12.23
N GLN A 223 8.71 -5.67 13.07
CA GLN A 223 9.08 -5.21 14.41
C GLN A 223 8.92 -6.32 15.44
N ASP A 224 7.84 -7.11 15.34
CA ASP A 224 7.53 -8.17 16.29
C ASP A 224 8.41 -9.40 16.13
N LYS A 225 8.77 -9.74 14.89
CA LYS A 225 9.49 -10.96 14.49
C LYS A 225 10.57 -10.68 13.43
N PRO A 226 11.54 -9.80 13.71
CA PRO A 226 12.53 -9.37 12.71
C PRO A 226 13.35 -10.55 12.16
N GLU A 227 13.73 -11.52 12.98
CA GLU A 227 14.54 -12.67 12.54
C GLU A 227 13.76 -13.61 11.62
N ASP A 228 12.47 -13.81 11.89
CA ASP A 228 11.61 -14.66 11.05
C ASP A 228 11.37 -13.98 9.70
N VAL A 229 11.14 -12.66 9.69
CA VAL A 229 10.99 -11.91 8.44
C VAL A 229 12.29 -11.89 7.64
N ALA A 230 13.45 -11.72 8.28
CA ALA A 230 14.75 -11.79 7.60
C ALA A 230 14.98 -13.15 6.92
N GLN A 231 14.62 -14.25 7.59
CA GLN A 231 14.66 -15.60 7.00
C GLN A 231 13.73 -15.75 5.80
N LEU A 232 12.53 -15.16 5.85
CA LEU A 232 11.60 -15.18 4.72
C LEU A 232 12.13 -14.39 3.53
N ILE A 233 12.77 -13.24 3.77
CA ILE A 233 13.43 -12.44 2.73
C ILE A 233 14.60 -13.21 2.12
N ALA A 234 15.50 -13.78 2.95
CA ALA A 234 16.63 -14.58 2.49
C ALA A 234 16.20 -15.81 1.68
N ARG A 235 15.09 -16.45 2.05
CA ARG A 235 14.51 -17.57 1.30
C ARG A 235 13.90 -17.16 -0.04
N PHE A 236 13.50 -15.89 -0.16
CA PHE A 236 12.88 -15.36 -1.37
C PHE A 236 13.90 -14.82 -2.38
N ALA A 237 15.02 -14.28 -1.89
CA ALA A 237 16.16 -13.85 -2.68
C ALA A 237 16.85 -15.03 -3.38
#